data_AF-A0A8C7BLJ8-F1
#
_entry.id   AF-A0A8C7BLJ8-F1
#
_cell.length_a   1.000
_cell.length_b   1.000
_cell.length_c   1.000
_cell.angle_alpha   90.00
_cell.angle_beta   90.00
_cell.angle_gamma   90.00
#
_symmetry.space_group_name_H-M   'P 1'
#
loop_
_entity.id
_entity.type
_entity.pdbx_description
1 polymer ?
#
loop_
_entity_poly.entity_id
_entity_poly.type
_entity_poly.pdbx_seq_one_letter_code
_entity_poly.pdbx_strand_id
1 'polypeptide(L)'
;MGTDSRAAGALLARARTLHLQTGNLLNWGRLRKKCPSTHSEEEFPDVLECTVSHAVEKINPDEREEMKVSAKLFIVGSNSSSSMRNAVDMACSVLGVAQLDSVIIASPPIEDGVNLSLEHLQPYWEELENLVQSKKIIAIGTSDLDKTQLEQLYQWAQVKPNSNQVNLASCCVMPPDLTAFAKQFDIQLLTHNDPKELLSEASFQEALQESIPDIQAQEWVPLWLLRYSVIVKSRGIIKSKGYILQAKRRGS
;
A
#
# COMPACT_ATOMS: atom_id res chain seq x y z
N MET A 1 -30.38 -7.51 3.22
CA MET A 1 -31.05 -7.15 1.96
C MET A 1 -30.03 -6.48 1.08
N GLY A 2 -29.78 -7.08 -0.09
CA GLY A 2 -28.61 -6.84 -0.92
C GLY A 2 -28.52 -5.40 -1.39
N THR A 3 -27.32 -4.85 -1.31
CA THR A 3 -26.88 -3.88 -2.31
C THR A 3 -27.08 -4.52 -3.68
N ASP A 4 -27.75 -3.82 -4.58
CA ASP A 4 -28.17 -4.33 -5.88
C ASP A 4 -26.92 -4.69 -6.70
N SER A 5 -26.52 -5.98 -6.69
CA SER A 5 -25.32 -6.48 -7.36
C SER A 5 -25.28 -6.07 -8.84
N ARG A 6 -26.47 -5.91 -9.44
CA ARG A 6 -26.66 -5.39 -10.80
C ARG A 6 -26.18 -3.95 -10.97
N ALA A 7 -26.46 -3.06 -10.01
CA ALA A 7 -26.02 -1.67 -10.07
C ALA A 7 -24.50 -1.55 -9.93
N ALA A 8 -23.90 -2.35 -9.03
CA ALA A 8 -22.45 -2.42 -8.88
C ALA A 8 -21.77 -2.97 -10.14
N GLY A 9 -22.34 -4.01 -10.76
CA GLY A 9 -21.86 -4.58 -12.02
C GLY A 9 -21.91 -3.57 -13.18
N ALA A 10 -22.99 -2.79 -13.29
CA ALA A 10 -23.13 -1.78 -14.34
C ALA A 10 -22.09 -0.64 -14.22
N LEU A 11 -21.75 -0.22 -12.99
CA LEU A 11 -20.70 0.78 -12.74
C LEU A 11 -19.31 0.23 -13.10
N LEU A 12 -19.00 -0.99 -12.66
CA LEU A 12 -17.73 -1.64 -12.96
C LEU A 12 -17.54 -1.94 -14.45
N ALA A 13 -18.61 -2.28 -15.17
CA ALA A 13 -18.54 -2.56 -16.60
C ALA A 13 -18.04 -1.36 -17.43
N ARG A 14 -18.15 -0.13 -16.90
CA ARG A 14 -17.73 1.11 -17.56
C ARG A 14 -16.45 1.70 -16.98
N ALA A 15 -16.11 1.36 -15.74
CA ALA A 15 -14.89 1.82 -15.09
C ALA A 15 -13.65 1.22 -15.77
N ARG A 16 -12.60 2.04 -15.87
CA ARG A 16 -11.25 1.63 -16.31
C ARG A 16 -10.31 1.44 -15.14
N THR A 17 -10.56 2.15 -14.04
CA THR A 17 -9.80 2.08 -12.80
C THR A 17 -10.73 1.82 -11.63
N LEU A 18 -10.27 0.99 -10.69
CA LEU A 18 -10.98 0.64 -9.47
C LEU A 18 -10.09 0.98 -8.28
N HIS A 19 -10.58 1.82 -7.38
CA HIS A 19 -9.96 2.08 -6.09
C HIS A 19 -10.79 1.38 -5.02
N LEU A 20 -10.15 0.51 -4.24
CA LEU A 20 -10.77 -0.14 -3.09
C LEU A 20 -10.09 0.32 -1.82
N GLN A 21 -10.88 0.67 -0.81
CA GLN A 21 -10.38 1.04 0.50
C GLN A 21 -11.15 0.30 1.60
N THR A 22 -10.41 -0.36 2.50
CA THR A 22 -11.04 -1.13 3.59
C THR A 22 -11.63 -0.26 4.69
N GLY A 23 -11.20 1.01 4.74
CA GLY A 23 -11.42 1.90 5.87
C GLY A 23 -10.64 1.46 7.12
N ASN A 24 -11.08 1.91 8.30
CA ASN A 24 -10.41 1.54 9.55
C ASN A 24 -10.81 0.13 10.02
N LEU A 25 -9.91 -0.83 9.84
CA LEU A 25 -10.13 -2.24 10.21
C LEU A 25 -10.39 -2.45 11.71
N LEU A 26 -9.98 -1.51 12.58
CA LEU A 26 -10.31 -1.58 14.01
C LEU A 26 -11.82 -1.47 14.27
N ASN A 27 -12.57 -0.89 13.34
CA ASN A 27 -14.02 -0.69 13.44
C ASN A 27 -14.84 -1.76 12.70
N TRP A 28 -14.20 -2.80 12.14
CA TRP A 28 -14.87 -3.81 11.32
C TRP A 28 -15.94 -4.62 12.09
N GLY A 29 -15.85 -4.71 13.41
CA GLY A 29 -16.89 -5.32 14.25
C GLY A 29 -18.22 -4.56 14.30
N ARG A 30 -18.30 -3.34 13.75
CA ARG A 30 -19.48 -2.45 13.81
C ARG A 30 -20.14 -2.21 12.44
N LEU A 31 -19.92 -3.09 11.46
CA LEU A 31 -20.25 -2.80 10.05
C LEU A 31 -21.72 -3.01 9.66
N ARG A 32 -22.21 -2.09 8.82
CA ARG A 32 -23.23 -2.34 7.80
C ARG A 32 -22.59 -2.14 6.43
N LYS A 33 -22.82 -3.06 5.48
CA LYS A 33 -22.43 -2.89 4.06
C LYS A 33 -23.18 -1.68 3.49
N LYS A 34 -22.47 -0.68 2.97
CA LYS A 34 -23.04 0.38 2.13
C LYS A 34 -22.15 0.54 0.91
N CYS A 35 -22.72 0.30 -0.28
CA CYS A 35 -22.14 0.82 -1.52
C CYS A 35 -22.41 2.33 -1.60
N PRO A 36 -21.64 3.11 -2.38
CA PRO A 36 -21.83 4.54 -2.48
C PRO A 36 -23.28 4.91 -2.83
N SER A 37 -23.80 5.96 -2.20
CA SER A 37 -24.99 6.68 -2.68
C SER A 37 -24.47 7.84 -3.51
N THR A 38 -24.84 7.86 -4.80
CA THR A 38 -24.53 8.96 -5.70
C THR A 38 -25.29 10.21 -5.25
N HIS A 39 -24.56 11.26 -4.86
CA HIS A 39 -25.09 12.60 -4.99
C HIS A 39 -24.67 13.12 -6.36
N SER A 40 -25.65 13.67 -7.09
CA SER A 40 -25.66 14.18 -8.47
C SER A 40 -25.54 13.15 -9.61
N GLU A 41 -26.59 13.12 -10.43
CA GLU A 41 -26.65 12.54 -11.77
C GLU A 41 -25.70 13.30 -12.73
N GLU A 42 -25.27 12.60 -13.78
CA GLU A 42 -24.56 13.12 -14.98
C GLU A 42 -23.02 13.26 -14.93
N GLU A 43 -22.31 12.15 -14.66
CA GLU A 43 -21.13 11.68 -15.41
C GLU A 43 -20.69 10.35 -14.80
N PHE A 44 -20.62 9.28 -15.62
CA PHE A 44 -20.14 7.98 -15.12
C PHE A 44 -18.61 8.03 -15.08
N PRO A 45 -17.97 7.94 -13.91
CA PRO A 45 -16.54 8.17 -13.81
C PRO A 45 -15.74 6.99 -14.40
N ASP A 46 -14.66 7.30 -15.13
CA ASP A 46 -13.65 6.32 -15.57
C ASP A 46 -12.97 5.60 -14.38
N VAL A 47 -13.09 6.17 -13.17
CA VAL A 47 -12.58 5.65 -11.91
C VAL A 47 -13.74 5.33 -10.97
N LEU A 48 -13.83 4.08 -10.52
CA LEU A 48 -14.78 3.68 -9.50
C LEU A 48 -14.09 3.61 -8.13
N GLU A 49 -14.61 4.36 -7.15
CA GLU A 49 -14.14 4.33 -5.76
C GLU A 49 -15.12 3.53 -4.88
N CYS A 50 -14.59 2.55 -4.14
CA CYS A 50 -15.36 1.71 -3.23
C CYS A 50 -14.73 1.69 -1.83
N THR A 51 -15.52 2.08 -0.83
CA THR A 51 -15.12 2.07 0.59
C THR A 51 -15.92 1.02 1.36
N VAL A 52 -15.24 0.07 2.00
CA VAL A 52 -15.87 -1.11 2.63
C VAL A 52 -16.51 -0.81 3.99
N SER A 53 -16.16 0.31 4.63
CA SER A 53 -16.64 0.68 5.96
C SER A 53 -16.89 2.19 6.09
N HIS A 54 -17.42 2.64 7.24
CA HIS A 54 -17.47 4.07 7.57
C HIS A 54 -16.13 4.70 7.18
N ALA A 55 -16.19 5.80 6.43
CA ALA A 55 -15.03 6.51 5.91
C ALA A 55 -13.96 6.62 7.01
N VAL A 56 -12.70 6.42 6.63
CA VAL A 56 -11.58 6.65 7.54
C VAL A 56 -11.75 8.05 8.11
N GLU A 57 -11.82 8.14 9.44
CA GLU A 57 -11.84 9.43 10.10
C GLU A 57 -10.53 10.13 9.77
N LYS A 58 -10.64 11.24 9.02
CA LYS A 58 -9.49 12.05 8.67
C LYS A 58 -8.82 12.54 9.95
N ILE A 59 -7.49 12.54 9.95
CA ILE A 59 -6.71 13.04 11.07
C ILE A 59 -6.98 14.54 11.19
N ASN A 60 -7.40 14.98 12.38
CA ASN A 60 -7.53 16.40 12.68
C ASN A 60 -6.14 17.05 12.54
N PRO A 61 -5.98 18.15 11.76
CA PRO A 61 -4.74 18.91 11.70
C PRO A 61 -4.10 19.20 13.06
N ASP A 62 -4.91 19.51 14.08
CA ASP A 62 -4.45 19.82 15.44
C ASP A 62 -3.79 18.61 16.14
N GLU A 63 -4.18 17.39 15.75
CA GLU A 63 -3.63 16.14 16.31
C GLU A 63 -2.52 15.54 15.44
N ARG A 64 -2.26 16.07 14.24
CA ARG A 64 -1.36 15.44 13.25
C ARG A 64 0.05 15.21 13.80
N GLU A 65 0.57 16.15 14.58
CA GLU A 65 1.91 16.07 15.16
C GLU A 65 2.03 14.93 16.18
N GLU A 66 0.93 14.58 16.86
CA GLU A 66 0.86 13.47 17.81
C GLU A 66 0.74 12.10 17.11
N MET A 67 0.45 12.08 15.80
CA MET A 67 0.27 10.86 15.02
C MET A 67 1.55 10.48 14.28
N LYS A 68 1.86 9.18 14.27
CA LYS A 68 2.79 8.55 13.32
C LYS A 68 1.97 7.83 12.26
N VAL A 69 2.02 8.33 11.04
CA VAL A 69 1.32 7.81 9.86
C VAL A 69 2.32 7.09 8.97
N SER A 70 2.20 5.77 8.89
CA SER A 70 3.09 4.93 8.08
C SER A 70 2.32 4.14 7.03
N ALA A 71 3.01 3.83 5.92
CA ALA A 71 2.48 2.96 4.88
C ALA A 71 3.51 1.89 4.48
N LYS A 72 3.04 0.72 4.08
CA LYS A 72 3.81 -0.31 3.38
C LYS A 72 3.19 -0.54 2.01
N LEU A 73 3.99 -0.38 0.96
CA LEU A 73 3.57 -0.53 -0.42
C LEU A 73 3.96 -1.92 -0.94
N PHE A 74 3.00 -2.61 -1.52
CA PHE A 74 3.15 -3.89 -2.20
C PHE A 74 2.89 -3.66 -3.70
N ILE A 75 3.91 -3.87 -4.51
CA ILE A 75 3.79 -3.80 -5.98
C ILE A 75 3.25 -5.14 -6.46
N VAL A 76 2.20 -5.13 -7.28
CA VAL A 76 1.55 -6.36 -7.75
C VAL A 76 1.69 -6.53 -9.27
N GLY A 77 1.65 -5.42 -10.02
CA GLY A 77 1.81 -5.42 -11.48
C GLY A 77 3.17 -4.92 -11.95
N SER A 78 3.53 -5.27 -13.18
CA SER A 78 4.70 -4.77 -13.90
C SER A 78 4.48 -3.34 -14.43
N ASN A 79 4.33 -2.32 -13.58
CA ASN A 79 4.09 -0.95 -14.06
C ASN A 79 4.76 0.18 -13.26
N SER A 80 5.34 1.09 -14.05
CA SER A 80 5.90 2.44 -13.84
C SER A 80 5.80 3.17 -12.50
N SER A 81 6.83 3.99 -12.24
CA SER A 81 7.00 4.96 -11.14
C SER A 81 5.74 5.79 -10.80
N SER A 82 4.90 6.13 -11.80
CA SER A 82 3.64 6.86 -11.61
C SER A 82 2.66 6.20 -10.63
N SER A 83 2.70 4.88 -10.50
CA SER A 83 1.84 4.09 -9.62
C SER A 83 2.11 4.38 -8.13
N MET A 84 3.38 4.57 -7.75
CA MET A 84 3.77 4.77 -6.35
C MET A 84 3.34 6.14 -5.83
N ARG A 85 3.54 7.19 -6.65
CA ARG A 85 3.06 8.53 -6.34
C ARG A 85 1.56 8.54 -6.11
N ASN A 86 0.81 7.91 -6.99
CA ASN A 86 -0.64 7.81 -6.85
C ASN A 86 -1.05 7.08 -5.55
N ALA A 87 -0.37 5.99 -5.19
CA ALA A 87 -0.63 5.28 -3.93
C ALA A 87 -0.42 6.17 -2.70
N VAL A 88 0.67 6.94 -2.67
CA VAL A 88 1.00 7.86 -1.57
C VAL A 88 0.03 9.02 -1.52
N ASP A 89 -0.30 9.64 -2.65
CA ASP A 89 -1.28 10.72 -2.72
C ASP A 89 -2.67 10.26 -2.26
N MET A 90 -3.06 9.03 -2.62
CA MET A 90 -4.31 8.45 -2.17
C MET A 90 -4.32 8.23 -0.66
N ALA A 91 -3.24 7.68 -0.09
CA ALA A 91 -3.10 7.52 1.36
C ALA A 91 -3.20 8.87 2.09
N CYS A 92 -2.53 9.91 1.58
CA CYS A 92 -2.62 11.27 2.10
C CYS A 92 -4.07 11.81 2.08
N SER A 93 -4.76 11.68 0.94
CA SER A 93 -6.15 12.13 0.78
C SER A 93 -7.11 11.40 1.74
N VAL A 94 -6.97 10.07 1.81
CA VAL A 94 -7.77 9.18 2.66
C VAL A 94 -7.61 9.50 4.14
N LEU A 95 -6.37 9.74 4.57
CA LEU A 95 -6.04 9.99 5.97
C LEU A 95 -6.18 11.47 6.36
N GLY A 96 -6.40 12.37 5.39
CA GLY A 96 -6.47 13.81 5.63
C GLY A 96 -5.14 14.42 6.03
N VAL A 97 -4.03 13.93 5.48
CA VAL A 97 -2.68 14.41 5.80
C VAL A 97 -1.95 14.88 4.55
N ALA A 98 -1.08 15.87 4.69
CA ALA A 98 -0.26 16.36 3.58
C ALA A 98 0.94 15.45 3.28
N GLN A 99 1.42 14.72 4.30
CA GLN A 99 2.68 13.97 4.27
C GLN A 99 2.58 12.72 5.16
N LEU A 100 3.15 11.61 4.68
CA LEU A 100 3.36 10.38 5.47
C LEU A 100 4.69 10.44 6.22
N ASP A 101 4.72 9.93 7.45
CA ASP A 101 5.94 9.92 8.26
C ASP A 101 6.93 8.84 7.78
N SER A 102 6.43 7.70 7.30
CA SER A 102 7.31 6.66 6.75
C SER A 102 6.62 5.79 5.70
N VAL A 103 7.30 5.50 4.60
CA VAL A 103 6.85 4.52 3.58
C VAL A 103 7.89 3.41 3.43
N ILE A 104 7.43 2.16 3.56
CA ILE A 104 8.26 0.97 3.33
C ILE A 104 7.84 0.34 2.01
N ILE A 105 8.78 0.04 1.12
CA ILE A 105 8.52 -0.76 -0.08
C ILE A 105 8.75 -2.24 0.23
N ALA A 106 7.75 -3.08 -0.03
CA ALA A 106 7.93 -4.53 -0.08
C ALA A 106 8.75 -4.89 -1.32
N SER A 107 9.57 -5.95 -1.24
CA SER A 107 10.32 -6.44 -2.38
C SER A 107 9.38 -6.64 -3.58
N PRO A 108 9.72 -6.05 -4.74
CA PRO A 108 8.88 -6.18 -5.93
C PRO A 108 8.78 -7.66 -6.33
N PRO A 109 7.70 -8.05 -7.02
CA PRO A 109 7.56 -9.40 -7.52
C PRO A 109 8.72 -9.70 -8.49
N ILE A 110 9.48 -10.74 -8.16
CA ILE A 110 10.56 -11.29 -8.98
C ILE A 110 10.14 -12.69 -9.44
N GLU A 111 10.60 -13.10 -10.62
CA GLU A 111 10.36 -14.46 -11.11
C GLU A 111 10.94 -15.48 -10.12
N ASP A 112 10.27 -16.62 -9.98
CA ASP A 112 10.71 -17.66 -9.06
C ASP A 112 12.12 -18.15 -9.41
N GLY A 113 13.00 -18.16 -8.41
CA GLY A 113 14.41 -18.55 -8.57
C GLY A 113 15.35 -17.42 -8.96
N VAL A 114 14.83 -16.22 -9.25
CA VAL A 114 15.65 -15.01 -9.43
C VAL A 114 15.89 -14.37 -8.06
N ASN A 115 17.13 -14.01 -7.78
CA ASN A 115 17.45 -13.21 -6.59
C ASN A 115 17.20 -11.73 -6.88
N LEU A 116 16.60 -11.02 -5.93
CA LEU A 116 16.40 -9.58 -6.02
C LEU A 116 17.77 -8.90 -6.15
N SER A 117 17.98 -8.16 -7.24
CA SER A 117 19.15 -7.30 -7.44
C SER A 117 18.79 -5.83 -7.22
N LEU A 118 19.81 -5.00 -7.03
CA LEU A 118 19.63 -3.55 -6.90
C LEU A 118 18.86 -2.95 -8.08
N GLU A 119 19.14 -3.40 -9.30
CA GLU A 119 18.52 -2.89 -10.54
C GLU A 119 16.99 -3.02 -10.53
N HIS A 120 16.45 -4.06 -9.89
CA HIS A 120 15.00 -4.24 -9.73
C HIS A 120 14.39 -3.25 -8.74
N LEU A 121 15.16 -2.70 -7.79
CA LEU A 121 14.70 -1.75 -6.79
C LEU A 121 14.86 -0.29 -7.22
N GLN A 122 15.90 0.00 -8.02
CA GLN A 122 16.26 1.36 -8.46
C GLN A 122 15.05 2.19 -8.94
N PRO A 123 14.22 1.75 -9.90
CA PRO A 123 13.13 2.60 -10.42
C PRO A 123 12.07 2.95 -9.36
N TYR A 124 11.87 2.07 -8.38
CA TYR A 124 10.95 2.33 -7.28
C TYR A 124 11.58 3.23 -6.21
N TRP A 125 12.87 3.03 -5.94
CA TRP A 125 13.60 3.84 -4.98
C TRP A 125 13.73 5.28 -5.45
N GLU A 126 14.06 5.53 -6.73
CA GLU A 126 14.10 6.88 -7.31
C GLU A 126 12.76 7.63 -7.15
N GLU A 127 11.63 6.95 -7.32
CA GLU A 127 10.33 7.59 -7.08
C GLU A 127 10.09 7.90 -5.59
N LEU A 128 10.53 7.01 -4.68
CA LEU A 128 10.48 7.29 -3.25
C LEU A 128 11.36 8.50 -2.89
N GLU A 129 12.54 8.62 -3.50
CA GLU A 129 13.41 9.79 -3.34
C GLU A 129 12.71 11.07 -3.81
N ASN A 130 12.04 11.04 -4.97
CA ASN A 130 11.25 12.15 -5.49
C ASN A 130 10.10 12.53 -4.52
N LEU A 131 9.45 11.55 -3.90
CA LEU A 131 8.38 11.76 -2.92
C LEU A 131 8.90 12.35 -1.59
N VAL A 132 10.14 12.02 -1.20
CA VAL A 132 10.82 12.68 -0.08
C VAL A 132 11.17 14.13 -0.43
N GLN A 133 11.76 14.36 -1.61
CA GLN A 133 12.15 15.70 -2.07
C GLN A 133 10.92 16.63 -2.21
N SER A 134 9.79 16.11 -2.67
CA SER A 134 8.52 16.84 -2.78
C SER A 134 7.74 16.94 -1.46
N LYS A 135 8.33 16.50 -0.33
CA LYS A 135 7.75 16.56 1.03
C LYS A 135 6.42 15.81 1.18
N LYS A 136 6.23 14.75 0.39
CA LYS A 136 5.09 13.81 0.51
C LYS A 136 5.38 12.67 1.48
N ILE A 137 6.66 12.36 1.68
CA ILE A 137 7.14 11.36 2.64
C ILE A 137 8.28 11.98 3.47
N ILE A 138 8.37 11.65 4.77
CA ILE A 138 9.51 12.04 5.61
C ILE A 138 10.65 11.02 5.50
N ALA A 139 10.35 9.74 5.74
CA ALA A 139 11.34 8.66 5.72
C ALA A 139 10.90 7.50 4.81
N ILE A 140 11.88 6.85 4.18
CA ILE A 140 11.64 5.71 3.29
C ILE A 140 12.46 4.50 3.76
N GLY A 141 11.94 3.29 3.52
CA GLY A 141 12.56 2.06 3.95
C GLY A 141 12.22 0.87 3.08
N THR A 142 12.88 -0.26 3.35
CA THR A 142 12.76 -1.50 2.58
C THR A 142 12.19 -2.64 3.40
N SER A 143 11.84 -3.74 2.74
CA SER A 143 11.46 -5.01 3.35
C SER A 143 12.35 -6.11 2.79
N ASP A 144 12.76 -7.03 3.66
CA ASP A 144 13.38 -8.30 3.34
C ASP A 144 14.69 -8.21 2.54
N LEU A 145 15.41 -7.10 2.63
CA LEU A 145 16.77 -7.02 2.11
C LEU A 145 17.74 -7.67 3.09
N ASP A 146 18.59 -8.55 2.56
CA ASP A 146 19.75 -9.03 3.29
C ASP A 146 20.82 -7.92 3.45
N LYS A 147 21.90 -8.23 4.18
CA LYS A 147 22.98 -7.28 4.41
C LYS A 147 23.60 -6.76 3.11
N THR A 148 23.82 -7.64 2.14
CA THR A 148 24.49 -7.30 0.87
C THR A 148 23.61 -6.38 0.04
N GLN A 149 22.34 -6.71 -0.11
CA GLN A 149 21.36 -5.93 -0.84
C GLN A 149 21.12 -4.56 -0.19
N LEU A 150 20.96 -4.52 1.13
CA LEU A 150 20.77 -3.27 1.87
C LEU A 150 22.00 -2.36 1.76
N GLU A 151 23.20 -2.92 1.84
CA GLU A 151 24.44 -2.16 1.67
C GLU A 151 24.59 -1.60 0.25
N GLN A 152 24.31 -2.40 -0.78
CA GLN A 152 24.33 -1.94 -2.17
C GLN A 152 23.34 -0.78 -2.40
N LEU A 153 22.11 -0.92 -1.91
CA LEU A 153 21.11 0.15 -1.98
C LEU A 153 21.58 1.39 -1.21
N TYR A 154 22.06 1.21 0.01
CA TYR A 154 22.53 2.32 0.85
C TYR A 154 23.68 3.09 0.19
N GLN A 155 24.62 2.41 -0.45
CA GLN A 155 25.75 3.06 -1.12
C GLN A 155 25.31 3.85 -2.35
N TRP A 156 24.39 3.31 -3.14
CA TRP A 156 23.92 3.92 -4.38
C TRP A 156 22.89 5.06 -4.16
N ALA A 157 21.96 4.91 -3.22
CA ALA A 157 20.83 5.82 -3.04
C ALA A 157 21.23 7.24 -2.61
N GLN A 158 20.50 8.26 -3.08
CA GLN A 158 20.64 9.64 -2.62
C GLN A 158 19.94 9.85 -1.27
N VAL A 159 18.72 9.35 -1.13
CA VAL A 159 18.01 9.28 0.16
C VAL A 159 18.20 7.89 0.74
N LYS A 160 18.89 7.82 1.87
CA LYS A 160 19.24 6.54 2.51
C LYS A 160 17.99 5.86 3.11
N PRO A 161 17.89 4.52 3.04
CA PRO A 161 16.84 3.80 3.75
C PRO A 161 16.96 4.04 5.24
N ASN A 162 15.91 4.58 5.87
CA ASN A 162 15.85 4.79 7.31
C ASN A 162 15.45 3.51 8.07
N SER A 163 14.84 2.55 7.39
CA SER A 163 14.43 1.28 8.00
C SER A 163 14.53 0.11 7.03
N ASN A 164 14.74 -1.09 7.55
CA ASN A 164 14.58 -2.34 6.82
C ASN A 164 13.71 -3.31 7.65
N GLN A 165 12.68 -3.86 7.03
CA GLN A 165 11.83 -4.89 7.64
C GLN A 165 12.39 -6.29 7.39
N VAL A 166 12.22 -7.20 8.34
CA VAL A 166 12.60 -8.61 8.20
C VAL A 166 11.43 -9.53 8.57
N ASN A 167 11.14 -10.49 7.69
CA ASN A 167 10.07 -11.45 7.90
C ASN A 167 10.41 -12.47 8.99
N LEU A 168 9.56 -12.52 10.02
CA LEU A 168 9.69 -13.47 11.14
C LEU A 168 9.56 -14.93 10.70
N ALA A 169 8.83 -15.22 9.63
CA ALA A 169 8.70 -16.57 9.09
C ALA A 169 10.04 -17.09 8.52
N SER A 170 10.92 -16.19 8.10
CA SER A 170 12.22 -16.52 7.51
C SER A 170 13.36 -16.45 8.52
N CYS A 171 13.17 -15.80 9.68
CA CYS A 171 14.22 -15.61 10.66
C CYS A 171 13.66 -15.33 12.06
N CYS A 172 13.85 -16.26 13.01
CA CYS A 172 13.51 -16.02 14.42
C CYS A 172 14.58 -15.21 15.18
N VAL A 173 15.79 -15.09 14.60
CA VAL A 173 16.93 -14.35 15.14
C VAL A 173 17.54 -13.51 14.03
N MET A 174 17.52 -12.18 14.17
CA MET A 174 18.08 -11.26 13.17
C MET A 174 19.55 -11.60 12.85
N PRO A 175 19.97 -11.63 11.57
CA PRO A 175 21.35 -11.87 11.21
C PRO A 175 22.31 -10.85 11.87
N PRO A 176 23.39 -11.31 12.54
CA PRO A 176 24.30 -10.41 13.28
C PRO A 176 24.98 -9.36 12.40
N ASP A 177 25.32 -9.73 11.15
CA ASP A 177 25.95 -8.85 10.16
C ASP A 177 24.99 -7.75 9.68
N LEU A 178 23.73 -8.10 9.38
CA LEU A 178 22.67 -7.15 9.07
C LEU A 178 22.44 -6.20 10.24
N THR A 179 22.43 -6.72 11.47
CA THR A 179 22.26 -5.93 12.69
C THR A 179 23.41 -4.95 12.90
N ALA A 180 24.65 -5.39 12.69
CA ALA A 180 25.83 -4.55 12.81
C ALA A 180 25.83 -3.42 11.75
N PHE A 181 25.53 -3.76 10.49
CA PHE A 181 25.43 -2.78 9.41
C PHE A 181 24.32 -1.76 9.69
N ALA A 182 23.13 -2.21 10.03
CA ALA A 182 21.99 -1.34 10.33
C ALA A 182 22.29 -0.40 11.51
N LYS A 183 22.92 -0.91 12.57
CA LYS A 183 23.34 -0.09 13.71
C LYS A 183 24.41 0.94 13.33
N GLN A 184 25.37 0.57 12.48
CA GLN A 184 26.44 1.46 12.03
C GLN A 184 25.89 2.66 11.24
N PHE A 185 24.86 2.45 10.43
CA PHE A 185 24.30 3.46 9.53
C PHE A 185 22.95 4.02 9.99
N ASP A 186 22.58 3.78 11.25
CA ASP A 186 21.33 4.23 11.89
C ASP A 186 20.05 3.84 11.11
N ILE A 187 20.03 2.58 10.64
CA ILE A 187 18.89 1.98 9.96
C ILE A 187 18.06 1.21 10.99
N GLN A 188 16.79 1.56 11.13
CA GLN A 188 15.86 0.87 12.01
C GLN A 188 15.50 -0.51 11.45
N LEU A 189 15.83 -1.57 12.18
CA LEU A 189 15.35 -2.92 11.87
C LEU A 189 13.99 -3.16 12.53
N LEU A 190 13.02 -3.56 11.71
CA LEU A 190 11.64 -3.85 12.12
C LEU A 190 11.28 -5.29 11.74
N THR A 191 10.28 -5.86 12.39
CA THR A 191 9.78 -7.19 12.07
C THR A 191 8.39 -7.13 11.45
N HIS A 192 8.08 -8.06 10.57
CA HIS A 192 6.74 -8.27 10.02
C HIS A 192 6.46 -9.76 9.80
N ASN A 193 5.20 -10.07 9.51
CA ASN A 193 4.74 -11.44 9.22
C ASN A 193 3.83 -11.42 7.99
N ASP A 194 4.24 -10.66 6.97
CA ASP A 194 3.48 -10.60 5.73
C ASP A 194 3.71 -11.91 4.95
N PRO A 195 2.69 -12.44 4.26
CA PRO A 195 2.91 -13.54 3.32
C PRO A 195 3.85 -13.10 2.19
N LYS A 196 4.52 -14.06 1.54
CA LYS A 196 5.40 -13.81 0.38
C LYS A 196 4.67 -13.04 -0.72
N GLU A 197 3.40 -13.39 -0.94
CA GLU A 197 2.49 -12.71 -1.85
C GLU A 197 1.23 -12.31 -1.07
N LEU A 198 1.00 -10.99 -0.91
CA LEU A 198 -0.14 -10.49 -0.14
C LEU A 198 -1.44 -10.50 -0.96
N LEU A 199 -1.33 -10.22 -2.26
CA LEU A 199 -2.45 -10.23 -3.20
C LEU A 199 -1.92 -10.59 -4.59
N SER A 200 -2.30 -11.77 -5.07
CA SER A 200 -2.04 -12.16 -6.46
C SER A 200 -3.13 -11.62 -7.38
N GLU A 201 -2.84 -11.52 -8.68
CA GLU A 201 -3.87 -11.23 -9.69
C GLU A 201 -5.01 -12.25 -9.62
N ALA A 202 -4.69 -13.54 -9.50
CA ALA A 202 -5.67 -14.62 -9.45
C ALA A 202 -6.62 -14.48 -8.24
N SER A 203 -6.08 -14.28 -7.03
CA SER A 203 -6.88 -14.11 -5.82
C SER A 203 -7.71 -12.83 -5.84
N PHE A 204 -7.19 -11.76 -6.46
CA PHE A 204 -7.96 -10.54 -6.67
C PHE A 204 -9.15 -10.77 -7.62
N GLN A 205 -8.92 -11.44 -8.75
CA GLN A 205 -9.96 -11.73 -9.73
C GLN A 205 -11.02 -12.68 -9.18
N GLU A 206 -10.61 -13.70 -8.43
CA GLU A 206 -11.53 -14.60 -7.71
C GLU A 206 -12.44 -13.82 -6.75
N ALA A 207 -11.87 -12.97 -5.89
CA ALA A 207 -12.65 -12.17 -4.95
C ALA A 207 -13.61 -11.18 -5.66
N LEU A 208 -13.19 -10.61 -6.79
CA LEU A 208 -14.01 -9.72 -7.61
C LEU A 208 -15.18 -10.49 -8.26
N GLN A 209 -14.91 -11.67 -8.79
CA GLN A 209 -15.89 -12.56 -9.42
C GLN A 209 -16.93 -13.08 -8.43
N GLU A 210 -16.50 -13.47 -7.22
CA GLU A 210 -17.40 -13.90 -6.14
C GLU A 210 -18.31 -12.76 -5.66
N SER A 211 -17.78 -11.53 -5.63
CA SER A 211 -18.54 -10.36 -5.17
C SER A 211 -19.57 -9.91 -6.21
N ILE A 212 -19.26 -10.06 -7.50
CA ILE A 212 -20.08 -9.59 -8.62
C ILE A 212 -20.06 -10.65 -9.74
N PRO A 213 -20.98 -11.61 -9.73
CA PRO A 213 -20.96 -12.75 -10.66
C PRO A 213 -20.99 -12.38 -12.15
N ASP A 214 -21.57 -11.22 -12.51
CA ASP A 214 -21.72 -10.81 -13.91
C ASP A 214 -20.52 -10.00 -14.46
N ILE A 215 -19.45 -9.81 -13.67
CA ILE A 215 -18.26 -9.06 -14.11
C ILE A 215 -17.27 -9.94 -14.88
N GLN A 216 -16.56 -9.35 -15.84
CA GLN A 216 -15.38 -9.97 -16.46
C GLN A 216 -14.15 -9.72 -15.58
N ALA A 217 -14.05 -10.44 -14.45
CA ALA A 217 -12.99 -10.23 -13.46
C ALA A 217 -11.58 -10.36 -14.06
N GLN A 218 -11.39 -11.29 -15.00
CA GLN A 218 -10.13 -11.53 -15.73
C GLN A 218 -9.59 -10.32 -16.50
N GLU A 219 -10.42 -9.30 -16.74
CA GLU A 219 -9.98 -8.07 -17.37
C GLU A 219 -9.36 -7.10 -16.38
N TRP A 220 -9.42 -7.36 -15.08
CA TRP A 220 -8.90 -6.47 -14.05
C TRP A 220 -7.56 -6.96 -13.51
N VAL A 221 -6.62 -6.03 -13.39
CA VAL A 221 -5.27 -6.29 -12.88
C VAL A 221 -4.99 -5.35 -11.70
N PRO A 222 -4.65 -5.87 -10.51
CA PRO A 222 -4.19 -5.04 -9.40
C PRO A 222 -2.83 -4.40 -9.74
N LEU A 223 -2.70 -3.10 -9.48
CA LEU A 223 -1.46 -2.37 -9.73
C LEU A 223 -0.58 -2.36 -8.48
N TRP A 224 -1.17 -1.94 -7.38
CA TRP A 224 -0.50 -1.82 -6.09
C TRP A 224 -1.52 -2.00 -4.97
N LEU A 225 -1.01 -2.46 -3.83
CA LEU A 225 -1.71 -2.53 -2.57
C LEU A 225 -0.91 -1.75 -1.54
N LEU A 226 -1.54 -0.83 -0.85
CA LEU A 226 -0.93 -0.03 0.21
C LEU A 226 -1.59 -0.39 1.53
N ARG A 227 -0.80 -0.76 2.52
CA ARG A 227 -1.25 -0.92 3.90
C ARG A 227 -0.84 0.29 4.71
N TYR A 228 -1.78 0.98 5.33
CA TYR A 228 -1.47 2.11 6.22
C TYR A 228 -1.70 1.78 7.69
N SER A 229 -1.00 2.49 8.57
CA SER A 229 -1.18 2.46 10.03
C SER A 229 -0.99 3.87 10.60
N VAL A 230 -1.85 4.24 11.54
CA VAL A 230 -1.80 5.50 12.29
C VAL A 230 -1.64 5.16 13.76
N ILE A 231 -0.55 5.62 14.37
CA ILE A 231 -0.20 5.36 15.76
C ILE A 231 -0.17 6.68 16.54
N VAL A 232 -0.78 6.71 17.72
CA VAL A 232 -0.63 7.83 18.67
C VAL A 232 0.75 7.74 19.31
N LYS A 233 1.66 8.66 18.99
CA LYS A 233 3.08 8.62 19.39
C LYS A 233 3.26 8.48 20.90
N SER A 234 2.50 9.23 21.70
CA SER A 234 2.61 9.24 23.17
C SER A 234 2.20 7.93 23.85
N ARG A 235 1.40 7.10 23.19
CA ARG A 235 0.83 5.87 23.78
C ARG A 235 1.24 4.59 23.04
N GLY A 236 1.81 4.71 21.84
CA GLY A 236 2.10 3.55 20.98
C GLY A 236 0.85 2.80 20.51
N ILE A 237 -0.34 3.40 20.61
CA ILE A 237 -1.62 2.76 20.28
C ILE A 237 -1.96 2.99 18.81
N ILE A 238 -2.36 1.94 18.10
CA ILE A 238 -2.88 2.04 16.74
C ILE A 238 -4.29 2.66 16.80
N LYS A 239 -4.43 3.86 16.23
CA LYS A 239 -5.71 4.59 16.09
C LYS A 239 -6.46 4.17 14.82
N SER A 240 -5.72 3.88 13.76
CA SER A 240 -6.30 3.45 12.48
C SER A 240 -5.36 2.52 11.74
N LYS A 241 -5.90 1.52 11.05
CA LYS A 241 -5.15 0.68 10.10
C LYS A 241 -6.07 0.21 8.98
N GLY A 242 -5.53 0.04 7.78
CA GLY A 242 -6.31 -0.41 6.65
C GLY A 242 -5.48 -0.62 5.39
N TYR A 243 -6.18 -0.96 4.31
CA TYR A 243 -5.62 -1.17 2.99
C TYR A 243 -6.31 -0.25 1.98
N ILE A 244 -5.51 0.17 1.00
CA ILE A 244 -5.93 0.90 -0.19
C ILE A 244 -5.37 0.12 -1.38
N LEU A 245 -6.19 -0.16 -2.38
CA LEU A 245 -5.83 -0.89 -3.59
C LEU A 245 -6.23 -0.06 -4.80
N GLN A 246 -5.40 -0.10 -5.83
CA GLN A 246 -5.80 0.27 -7.17
C GLN A 246 -5.70 -0.93 -8.11
N ALA A 247 -6.73 -1.14 -8.92
CA ALA A 247 -6.72 -2.03 -10.05
C ALA A 247 -7.12 -1.27 -11.32
N LYS A 248 -6.68 -1.76 -12.47
CA LYS A 248 -7.07 -1.24 -13.78
C LYS A 248 -7.61 -2.34 -14.66
N ARG A 249 -8.40 -1.96 -15.66
CA ARG A 249 -8.82 -2.87 -16.73
C ARG A 249 -7.67 -3.07 -17.72
N ARG A 250 -7.56 -4.25 -18.33
CA ARG A 250 -6.58 -4.54 -19.38
C ARG A 250 -6.93 -3.72 -20.62
N GLY A 251 -5.91 -3.12 -21.25
CA GLY A 251 -6.07 -2.34 -22.48
C GLY A 251 -6.64 -0.92 -22.30
N SER A 252 -6.77 -0.43 -21.07
CA SER A 252 -7.11 0.97 -20.75
C SER A 252 -5.89 1.85 -20.49
#